data_AF-A0AAV6X5N7-F1
#
_entry.id   AF-A0AAV6X5N7-F1
#
_cell.length_a   1.000
_cell.length_b   1.000
_cell.length_c   1.000
_cell.angle_alpha   90.00
_cell.angle_beta   90.00
_cell.angle_gamma   90.00
#
_symmetry.space_group_name_H-M   'P 1'
#
loop_
_entity.id
_entity.type
_entity.pdbx_description
1 polymer ?
#
loop_
_entity_poly.entity_id
_entity_poly.type
_entity_poly.pdbx_seq_one_letter_code
_entity_poly.pdbx_strand_id
1 'polypeptide(L)'
;MHENFKKAGFRGLAFKLALWNAAKANYEFRMKEMGLLDESAVEWFNDKPPLQWSRSHFQTFPKCDMLLNNLCESFNSSILEAREKPILTMLEWIRKYLMTRLTENRDKAKKSWCEKQICPKIRKIIEKNMEKSADCIPLKSDDWNYELKVCDGDRLTINLRTHSCSCRR
;
A
#
# COMPACT_ATOMS: atom_id res chain seq x y z
N MET A 1 -13.33 2.58 1.12
CA MET A 1 -12.83 3.93 1.43
C MET A 1 -13.25 4.95 0.38
N HIS A 2 -12.70 4.95 -0.84
CA HIS A 2 -13.06 5.92 -1.90
C HIS A 2 -14.57 5.98 -2.19
N GLU A 3 -15.26 4.84 -2.29
CA GLU A 3 -16.71 4.85 -2.51
C GLU A 3 -17.50 5.45 -1.33
N ASN A 4 -17.02 5.28 -0.09
CA ASN A 4 -17.66 5.90 1.08
C ASN A 4 -17.43 7.41 1.09
N PHE A 5 -16.23 7.86 0.69
CA PHE A 5 -15.91 9.28 0.53
C PHE A 5 -16.80 9.96 -0.53
N LYS A 6 -17.01 9.29 -1.68
CA LYS A 6 -17.97 9.74 -2.71
C LYS A 6 -19.42 9.78 -2.23
N LYS A 7 -19.84 8.81 -1.42
CA LYS A 7 -21.18 8.75 -0.82
C LYS A 7 -21.40 9.89 0.18
N ALA A 8 -20.34 10.34 0.87
CA ALA A 8 -20.37 11.49 1.76
C ALA A 8 -20.44 12.85 1.03
N GLY A 9 -20.42 12.87 -0.30
CA GLY A 9 -20.55 14.09 -1.10
C GLY A 9 -19.26 14.52 -1.80
N PHE A 10 -18.10 14.01 -1.37
CA PHE A 10 -16.79 14.36 -1.92
C PHE A 10 -16.53 13.64 -3.25
N ARG A 11 -16.90 14.28 -4.36
CA ARG A 11 -16.87 13.71 -5.71
C ARG A 11 -15.96 14.49 -6.64
N GLY A 12 -15.43 13.82 -7.65
CA GLY A 12 -14.58 14.43 -8.67
C GLY A 12 -13.11 14.06 -8.53
N LEU A 13 -12.31 14.47 -9.52
CA LEU A 13 -10.91 14.07 -9.63
C LEU A 13 -10.05 14.67 -8.51
N ALA A 14 -10.27 15.93 -8.14
CA ALA A 14 -9.53 16.61 -7.08
C ALA A 14 -9.65 15.86 -5.74
N PHE A 15 -10.89 15.59 -5.30
CA PHE A 15 -11.15 14.83 -4.08
C PHE A 15 -10.62 13.40 -4.12
N LYS A 16 -10.73 12.72 -5.28
CA LYS A 16 -10.13 11.39 -5.46
C LYS A 16 -8.61 11.44 -5.29
N LEU A 17 -7.92 12.41 -5.88
CA LEU A 17 -6.47 12.56 -5.78
C LEU A 17 -6.06 12.92 -4.34
N ALA A 18 -6.75 13.87 -3.72
CA ALA A 18 -6.51 14.28 -2.33
C ALA A 18 -6.64 13.08 -1.38
N LEU A 19 -7.72 12.29 -1.49
CA LEU A 19 -7.93 11.08 -0.71
C LEU A 19 -6.75 10.10 -0.84
N TRP A 20 -6.32 9.82 -2.08
CA TRP A 20 -5.25 8.85 -2.30
C TRP A 20 -3.88 9.37 -1.89
N ASN A 21 -3.63 10.67 -1.99
CA ASN A 21 -2.40 11.30 -1.54
C ASN A 21 -2.30 11.25 -0.01
N ALA A 22 -3.39 11.58 0.70
CA ALA A 22 -3.45 11.49 2.16
C ALA A 22 -3.33 10.05 2.67
N ALA A 23 -4.01 9.09 2.03
CA ALA A 23 -3.96 7.69 2.43
C ALA A 23 -2.57 7.03 2.21
N LYS A 24 -1.83 7.45 1.18
CA LYS A 24 -0.55 6.81 0.77
C LYS A 24 0.71 7.44 1.34
N ALA A 25 0.61 8.63 1.94
CA ALA A 25 1.76 9.38 2.45
C ALA A 25 1.60 9.66 3.95
N ASN A 26 2.54 10.43 4.51
CA ASN A 26 2.29 11.10 5.78
C ASN A 26 1.10 12.07 5.58
N TYR A 27 0.01 11.81 6.29
CA TYR A 27 -1.27 12.47 6.02
C TYR A 27 -1.29 13.91 6.51
N GLU A 28 -0.50 14.29 7.53
CA GLU A 28 -0.56 15.62 8.16
C GLU A 28 -0.42 16.77 7.15
N PHE A 29 0.54 16.68 6.24
CA PHE A 29 0.73 17.68 5.19
C PHE A 29 -0.39 17.63 4.13
N ARG A 30 -0.81 16.41 3.74
CA ARG A 30 -1.81 16.20 2.69
C ARG A 30 -3.22 16.57 3.13
N MET A 31 -3.51 16.54 4.43
CA MET A 31 -4.77 17.04 4.98
C MET A 31 -4.89 18.56 4.89
N LYS A 32 -3.77 19.30 4.98
CA LYS A 32 -3.79 20.76 4.75
C LYS A 32 -4.19 21.09 3.32
N GLU A 33 -3.60 20.40 2.34
CA GLU A 33 -3.99 20.55 0.93
C GLU A 33 -5.47 20.20 0.68
N MET A 34 -5.98 19.17 1.37
CA MET A 34 -7.39 18.78 1.29
C MET A 34 -8.31 19.83 1.91
N GLY A 35 -7.92 20.46 3.04
CA GLY A 35 -8.69 21.52 3.67
C GLY A 35 -8.84 22.77 2.80
N LEU A 36 -7.87 23.04 1.92
CA LEU A 36 -7.98 24.10 0.91
C LEU A 36 -9.03 23.79 -0.17
N LEU A 37 -9.35 22.51 -0.39
CA LEU A 37 -10.44 22.10 -1.28
C LEU A 37 -11.78 22.17 -0.55
N ASP A 38 -11.84 21.56 0.64
CA ASP A 38 -13.03 21.53 1.51
C ASP A 38 -12.62 21.06 2.90
N GLU A 39 -12.90 21.87 3.91
CA GLU A 39 -12.59 21.55 5.31
C GLU A 39 -13.43 20.38 5.84
N SER A 40 -14.68 20.21 5.36
CA SER A 40 -15.53 19.09 5.75
C SER A 40 -14.98 17.74 5.24
N ALA A 41 -14.17 17.75 4.18
CA ALA A 41 -13.46 16.56 3.72
C ALA A 41 -12.38 16.13 4.71
N VAL A 42 -11.73 17.09 5.38
CA VAL A 42 -10.74 16.82 6.43
C VAL A 42 -11.41 16.21 7.66
N GLU A 43 -12.54 16.77 8.08
CA GLU A 43 -13.34 16.25 9.19
C GLU A 43 -13.78 14.80 8.97
N TRP A 44 -14.16 14.44 7.74
CA TRP A 44 -14.55 13.08 7.40
C TRP A 44 -13.46 12.03 7.70
N PHE A 45 -12.18 12.41 7.56
CA PHE A 45 -11.04 11.56 7.91
C PHE A 45 -10.73 11.58 9.40
N ASN A 46 -10.85 12.75 10.05
CA ASN A 46 -10.60 12.89 11.49
C ASN A 46 -11.59 12.09 12.34
N ASP A 47 -12.79 11.85 11.82
CA ASP A 47 -13.80 10.95 12.39
C ASP A 47 -13.35 9.48 12.44
N LYS A 48 -12.26 9.09 11.76
CA LYS A 48 -11.77 7.70 11.68
C LYS A 48 -10.33 7.59 12.16
N PRO A 49 -9.97 6.56 12.95
CA PRO A 49 -8.59 6.34 13.36
C PRO A 49 -7.65 6.22 12.14
N PRO A 50 -6.52 6.96 12.09
CA PRO A 50 -5.57 6.90 10.97
C PRO A 50 -5.05 5.49 10.66
N LEU A 51 -4.99 4.62 11.66
CA LEU A 51 -4.62 3.20 11.50
C LEU A 51 -5.53 2.45 10.51
N GLN A 52 -6.75 2.93 10.26
CA GLN A 52 -7.70 2.28 9.35
C GLN A 52 -7.57 2.76 7.90
N TRP A 53 -6.90 3.88 7.65
CA TRP A 53 -6.96 4.52 6.34
C TRP A 53 -5.66 5.15 5.82
N SER A 54 -4.66 5.37 6.67
CA SER A 54 -3.37 5.93 6.28
C SER A 54 -2.24 4.92 6.44
N ARG A 55 -1.50 4.65 5.35
CA ARG A 55 -0.34 3.72 5.36
C ARG A 55 0.73 4.14 6.36
N SER A 56 0.91 5.45 6.56
CA SER A 56 1.90 6.00 7.49
C SER A 56 1.66 5.56 8.95
N HIS A 57 0.45 5.10 9.26
CA HIS A 57 0.00 4.65 10.58
C HIS A 57 -0.19 3.14 10.67
N PHE A 58 0.02 2.39 9.58
CA PHE A 58 -0.06 0.93 9.62
C PHE A 58 1.14 0.34 10.38
N GLN A 59 0.93 -0.83 10.98
CA GLN A 59 2.01 -1.58 11.60
C GLN A 59 3.08 -1.94 10.56
N THR A 60 4.35 -1.77 10.93
CA THR A 60 5.47 -2.06 10.04
C THR A 60 5.85 -3.54 10.00
N PHE A 61 5.27 -4.36 10.88
CA PHE A 61 5.47 -5.81 10.90
C PHE A 61 4.87 -6.48 9.65
N PRO A 62 3.55 -6.37 9.35
CA PRO A 62 3.04 -6.83 8.07
C PRO A 62 3.48 -5.89 6.94
N LYS A 63 4.33 -6.39 6.04
CA LYS A 63 4.71 -5.66 4.82
C LYS A 63 3.59 -5.78 3.78
N CYS A 64 2.54 -4.99 3.94
CA CYS A 64 1.40 -4.95 3.02
C CYS A 64 1.32 -3.61 2.29
N ASP A 65 1.27 -3.65 0.96
CA ASP A 65 1.06 -2.49 0.09
C ASP A 65 -0.43 -2.15 -0.10
N MET A 66 -1.33 -3.04 0.33
CA MET A 66 -2.77 -2.91 0.15
C MET A 66 -3.39 -1.99 1.20
N LEU A 67 -3.92 -0.86 0.72
CA LEU A 67 -4.70 0.10 1.50
C LEU A 67 -6.18 -0.26 1.66
N LEU A 68 -6.65 -1.19 0.84
CA LEU A 68 -8.05 -1.52 0.71
C LEU A 68 -8.33 -2.91 1.28
N ASN A 69 -9.59 -3.11 1.66
CA ASN A 69 -10.10 -4.38 2.14
C ASN A 69 -10.17 -5.48 1.05
N ASN A 70 -9.66 -5.21 -0.16
CA ASN A 70 -9.69 -6.12 -1.30
C ASN A 70 -9.12 -7.51 -0.97
N LEU A 71 -8.13 -7.61 -0.07
CA LEU A 71 -7.57 -8.90 0.34
C LEU A 71 -8.61 -9.73 1.10
N CYS A 72 -9.30 -9.13 2.07
CA CYS A 72 -10.34 -9.81 2.82
C CYS A 72 -11.56 -10.10 1.93
N GLU A 73 -11.94 -9.18 1.05
CA GLU A 73 -13.03 -9.40 0.08
C GLU A 73 -12.71 -10.56 -0.87
N SER A 74 -11.49 -10.58 -1.44
CA SER A 74 -11.04 -11.67 -2.31
C SER A 74 -10.94 -12.99 -1.57
N PHE A 75 -10.46 -12.98 -0.33
CA PHE A 75 -10.37 -14.19 0.49
C PHE A 75 -11.77 -14.72 0.82
N ASN A 76 -12.66 -13.88 1.33
CA ASN A 76 -14.05 -14.25 1.66
C ASN A 76 -14.80 -14.81 0.46
N SER A 77 -14.61 -14.21 -0.72
CA SER A 77 -15.17 -14.73 -1.97
C SER A 77 -14.58 -16.10 -2.34
N SER A 78 -13.27 -16.30 -2.14
CA SER A 78 -12.60 -17.55 -2.48
C SER A 78 -13.03 -18.73 -1.61
N ILE A 79 -13.44 -18.48 -0.36
CA ILE A 79 -13.81 -19.55 0.58
C ILE A 79 -15.32 -19.72 0.73
N LEU A 80 -16.15 -19.00 -0.05
CA LEU A 80 -17.60 -18.94 0.16
C LEU A 80 -18.24 -20.33 0.24
N GLU A 81 -17.90 -21.23 -0.70
CA GLU A 81 -18.40 -22.61 -0.74
C GLU A 81 -17.89 -23.49 0.42
N ALA A 82 -16.70 -23.17 0.95
CA ALA A 82 -16.10 -23.92 2.06
C ALA A 82 -16.75 -23.57 3.40
N ARG A 83 -17.24 -22.33 3.56
CA ARG A 83 -17.80 -21.81 4.82
C ARG A 83 -19.09 -22.49 5.24
N GLU A 84 -19.83 -23.06 4.29
CA GLU A 84 -21.09 -23.78 4.55
C GLU A 84 -20.85 -25.24 4.97
N LYS A 85 -19.59 -25.69 4.97
CA LYS A 85 -19.23 -27.09 5.30
C LYS A 85 -18.83 -27.22 6.77
N PRO A 86 -18.94 -28.42 7.38
CA PRO A 86 -18.42 -28.68 8.72
C PRO A 86 -16.94 -28.31 8.84
N ILE A 87 -16.48 -27.92 10.05
CA ILE A 87 -15.14 -27.36 10.29
C ILE A 87 -14.03 -28.20 9.65
N LEU A 88 -14.06 -29.53 9.82
CA LEU A 88 -13.05 -30.42 9.25
C LEU A 88 -13.05 -30.39 7.71
N THR A 89 -14.24 -30.42 7.10
CA THR A 89 -14.40 -30.36 5.65
C THR A 89 -13.99 -29.00 5.08
N MET A 90 -14.32 -27.92 5.78
CA MET A 90 -13.90 -26.54 5.42
C MET A 90 -12.38 -26.42 5.41
N LEU A 91 -11.70 -26.89 6.47
CA LEU A 91 -10.24 -26.83 6.57
C LEU A 91 -9.56 -27.66 5.47
N GLU A 92 -10.08 -28.86 5.19
CA GLU A 92 -9.54 -29.72 4.13
C GLU A 92 -9.74 -29.10 2.74
N TRP A 93 -10.87 -28.44 2.50
CA TRP A 93 -11.12 -27.69 1.27
C TRP A 93 -10.13 -26.54 1.12
N ILE A 94 -9.93 -25.72 2.16
CA ILE A 94 -8.99 -24.59 2.15
C ILE A 94 -7.56 -25.09 1.89
N ARG A 95 -7.16 -26.20 2.53
CA ARG A 95 -5.85 -26.81 2.32
C ARG A 95 -5.63 -27.22 0.86
N LYS A 96 -6.60 -27.93 0.26
CA LYS A 96 -6.55 -28.33 -1.16
C LYS A 96 -6.50 -27.12 -2.09
N TYR A 97 -7.36 -26.12 -1.84
CA TYR A 97 -7.38 -24.88 -2.60
C TYR A 97 -6.01 -24.17 -2.60
N LEU A 98 -5.42 -23.98 -1.42
CA LEU A 98 -4.10 -23.36 -1.28
C LEU A 98 -3.02 -24.17 -1.98
N MET A 99 -3.02 -25.49 -1.82
CA MET A 99 -2.04 -26.38 -2.46
C MET A 99 -2.09 -26.26 -3.99
N THR A 100 -3.28 -26.33 -4.59
CA THR A 100 -3.47 -26.19 -6.04
C THR A 100 -3.03 -24.80 -6.51
N ARG A 101 -3.52 -23.74 -5.86
CA ARG A 101 -3.20 -22.35 -6.24
C ARG A 101 -1.71 -22.02 -6.14
N LEU A 102 -1.04 -22.50 -5.10
CA LEU A 102 0.40 -22.30 -4.94
C LEU A 102 1.20 -23.03 -6.03
N THR A 103 0.77 -24.24 -6.39
CA THR A 103 1.42 -25.02 -7.44
C THR A 103 1.25 -24.36 -8.81
N GLU A 104 0.01 -23.99 -9.18
CA GLU A 104 -0.27 -23.27 -10.42
C GLU A 104 0.52 -21.97 -10.54
N ASN A 105 0.60 -21.20 -9.44
CA ASN A 105 1.37 -19.95 -9.42
C ASN A 105 2.87 -20.20 -9.60
N ARG A 106 3.43 -21.25 -8.98
CA ARG A 106 4.83 -21.65 -9.17
C ARG A 106 5.10 -22.06 -10.62
N ASP A 107 4.21 -22.83 -11.23
CA ASP A 107 4.39 -23.28 -12.61
C ASP A 107 4.25 -22.13 -13.61
N LYS A 108 3.30 -21.21 -13.37
CA LYS A 108 3.21 -19.94 -14.13
C LYS A 108 4.49 -19.13 -13.98
N ALA A 109 5.03 -19.01 -12.78
CA ALA A 109 6.28 -18.27 -12.55
C ALA A 109 7.46 -18.92 -13.31
N LYS A 110 7.63 -20.24 -13.22
CA LYS A 110 8.67 -20.97 -13.97
C LYS A 110 8.60 -20.71 -15.48
N LYS A 111 7.39 -20.69 -16.05
CA LYS A 111 7.19 -20.45 -17.49
C LYS A 111 7.40 -18.99 -17.89
N SER A 112 6.99 -18.04 -17.04
CA SER A 112 6.86 -16.62 -17.43
C SER A 112 7.97 -15.70 -16.93
N TRP A 113 8.77 -16.11 -15.95
CA TRP A 113 9.75 -15.20 -15.33
C TRP A 113 11.10 -15.16 -16.07
N CYS A 114 11.26 -15.90 -17.19
CA CYS A 114 12.48 -15.93 -18.01
C CYS A 114 13.75 -16.07 -17.13
N GLU A 115 13.75 -17.04 -16.22
CA GLU A 115 14.85 -17.33 -15.27
C GLU A 115 15.15 -16.21 -14.24
N LYS A 116 14.39 -15.12 -14.23
CA LYS A 116 14.54 -14.06 -13.24
C LYS A 116 13.90 -14.48 -11.92
N GLN A 117 14.58 -14.16 -10.82
CA GLN A 117 14.12 -14.48 -9.46
C GLN A 117 12.94 -13.61 -8.98
N ILE A 118 12.63 -12.52 -9.69
CA ILE A 118 11.65 -11.51 -9.27
C ILE A 118 10.48 -11.46 -10.24
N CYS A 119 9.26 -11.45 -9.67
CA CYS A 119 8.02 -11.29 -10.43
C CYS A 119 8.06 -10.04 -11.34
N PRO A 120 7.61 -10.12 -12.60
CA PRO A 120 7.60 -8.98 -13.52
C PRO A 120 6.92 -7.73 -12.98
N LYS A 121 5.84 -7.88 -12.19
CA LYS A 121 5.13 -6.75 -11.57
C LYS A 121 6.01 -6.03 -10.54
N ILE A 122 6.72 -6.77 -9.70
CA ILE A 122 7.64 -6.21 -8.70
C ILE A 122 8.83 -5.55 -9.40
N ARG A 123 9.36 -6.19 -10.46
CA ARG A 123 10.44 -5.61 -11.26
C ARG A 123 10.07 -4.24 -11.83
N LYS A 124 8.88 -4.11 -12.41
CA LYS A 124 8.35 -2.82 -12.90
C LYS A 124 8.26 -1.76 -11.80
N ILE A 125 7.93 -2.15 -10.57
CA ILE A 125 7.88 -1.23 -9.42
C ILE A 125 9.30 -0.76 -9.06
N ILE A 126 10.27 -1.68 -9.04
CA ILE A 126 11.68 -1.35 -8.80
C ILE A 126 12.22 -0.41 -9.88
N GLU A 127 12.04 -0.76 -11.16
CA GLU A 127 12.46 0.05 -12.32
C GLU A 127 11.90 1.49 -12.21
N LYS A 128 10.59 1.62 -11.94
CA LYS A 128 9.95 2.94 -11.75
C LYS A 128 10.51 3.72 -10.55
N ASN A 129 10.86 3.03 -9.46
CA ASN A 129 11.46 3.68 -8.30
C ASN A 129 12.91 4.10 -8.57
N MET A 130 13.64 3.33 -9.38
CA MET A 130 14.99 3.70 -9.83
C MET A 130 14.97 4.96 -10.69
N GLU A 131 14.05 5.06 -11.65
CA GLU A 131 13.88 6.28 -12.46
C GLU A 131 13.64 7.51 -11.57
N LYS A 132 12.74 7.41 -10.59
CA LYS A 132 12.46 8.50 -9.64
C LYS A 132 13.61 8.82 -8.69
N SER A 133 14.50 7.86 -8.44
CA SER A 133 15.64 8.09 -7.56
C SER A 133 16.71 8.97 -8.19
N ALA A 134 16.73 9.09 -9.53
CA ALA A 134 17.65 9.98 -10.24
C ALA A 134 17.47 11.46 -9.83
N ASP A 135 16.26 11.81 -9.39
CA ASP A 135 15.87 13.14 -8.92
C ASP A 135 16.19 13.39 -7.43
N CYS A 136 16.74 12.39 -6.73
CA CYS A 136 17.03 12.46 -5.30
C CYS A 136 18.53 12.70 -5.05
N ILE A 137 18.86 13.76 -4.33
CA ILE A 137 20.26 14.08 -3.97
C ILE A 137 20.49 13.67 -2.51
N PRO A 138 21.32 12.64 -2.24
CA PRO A 138 21.60 12.20 -0.88
C PRO A 138 22.70 13.04 -0.21
N LEU A 139 22.46 13.43 1.04
CA LEU A 139 23.41 14.04 1.95
C LEU A 139 23.66 13.06 3.10
N LYS A 140 24.90 12.56 3.22
CA LYS A 140 25.29 11.60 4.26
C LYS A 140 25.45 12.32 5.59
N SER A 141 24.77 11.82 6.63
CA SER A 141 24.98 12.25 8.02
C SER A 141 25.96 11.32 8.73
N ASP A 142 25.75 10.01 8.62
CA ASP A 142 26.65 8.96 9.12
C ASP A 142 26.55 7.72 8.22
N ASP A 143 27.14 6.59 8.62
CA ASP A 143 27.17 5.36 7.81
C ASP A 143 25.78 4.78 7.47
N TRP A 144 24.75 5.13 8.24
CA TRP A 144 23.40 4.59 8.07
C TRP A 144 22.35 5.66 7.83
N ASN A 145 22.61 6.93 8.17
CA ASN A 145 21.65 8.03 8.12
C ASN A 145 21.95 9.01 6.98
N TYR A 146 20.91 9.33 6.21
CA TYR A 146 20.97 10.22 5.05
C TYR A 146 19.78 11.18 5.06
N GLU A 147 20.01 12.42 4.64
CA GLU A 147 18.96 13.35 4.24
C GLU A 147 18.89 13.36 2.71
N LEU A 148 17.72 13.06 2.14
CA LEU A 148 17.46 13.20 0.72
C LEU A 148 16.79 14.54 0.45
N LYS A 149 17.35 15.30 -0.49
CA LYS A 149 16.64 16.39 -1.13
C LYS A 149 15.89 15.84 -2.34
N VAL A 150 14.57 15.99 -2.36
CA VAL A 150 13.69 15.56 -3.46
C VAL A 150 13.35 16.78 -4.34
N CYS A 151 13.10 16.57 -5.64
CA CYS A 151 12.80 17.64 -6.60
C CYS A 151 11.65 18.58 -6.21
N ASP A 152 10.67 18.12 -5.41
CA ASP A 152 9.53 18.94 -4.97
C ASP A 152 9.88 19.89 -3.80
N GLY A 153 11.14 19.95 -3.36
CA GLY A 153 11.60 20.78 -2.24
C GLY A 153 11.51 20.10 -0.87
N ASP A 154 10.88 18.94 -0.81
CA ASP A 154 10.79 18.10 0.39
C ASP A 154 12.15 17.50 0.77
N ARG A 155 12.38 17.39 2.09
CA ARG A 155 13.53 16.72 2.69
C ARG A 155 13.08 15.44 3.38
N LEU A 156 13.75 14.34 3.09
CA LEU A 156 13.43 13.04 3.68
C LEU A 156 14.64 12.48 4.43
N THR A 157 14.47 12.14 5.70
CA THR A 157 15.46 11.37 6.44
C THR A 157 15.28 9.87 6.18
N ILE A 158 16.39 9.19 5.90
CA ILE A 158 16.48 7.74 5.67
C ILE A 158 17.48 7.13 6.64
N ASN A 159 17.13 5.98 7.20
CA ASN A 159 18.03 5.14 7.97
C ASN A 159 18.14 3.75 7.31
N LEU A 160 19.32 3.46 6.74
CA LEU A 160 19.59 2.22 6.01
C LEU A 160 19.72 1.01 6.93
N ARG A 161 20.15 1.18 8.19
CA ARG A 161 20.26 0.07 9.16
C ARG A 161 18.90 -0.49 9.55
N THR A 162 17.92 0.39 9.74
CA THR A 162 16.54 0.03 10.14
C THR A 162 15.60 -0.07 8.94
N HIS A 163 16.10 0.19 7.72
CA HIS A 163 15.33 0.20 6.48
C HIS A 163 14.10 1.13 6.59
N SER A 164 14.28 2.32 7.16
CA SER A 164 13.20 3.27 7.43
C SER A 164 13.37 4.59 6.69
N CYS A 165 12.23 5.20 6.33
CA CYS A 165 12.13 6.52 5.71
C CYS A 165 11.11 7.35 6.48
N SER A 166 11.42 8.62 6.72
CA SER A 166 10.47 9.63 7.25
C SER A 166 9.18 9.72 6.44
N CYS A 167 9.24 9.42 5.14
CA CYS A 167 8.09 9.34 4.24
C CYS A 167 7.11 8.19 4.54
N ARG A 168 7.55 7.15 5.27
CA ARG A 168 6.80 5.91 5.57
C ARG A 168 6.05 5.31 4.36
N ARG A 169 6.63 5.40 3.17
CA ARG A 169 6.04 4.90 1.91
C ARG A 169 6.32 3.42 1.65
#